data_AF-W2EUW2-F1
#
_entry.id   AF-W2EUW2-F1
#
_cell.length_a   1.000
_cell.length_b   1.000
_cell.length_c   1.000
_cell.angle_alpha   90.00
_cell.angle_beta   90.00
_cell.angle_gamma   90.00
#
_symmetry.space_group_name_H-M   'P 1'
#
loop_
_entity.id
_entity.type
_entity.pdbx_description
1 polymer ?
#
loop_
_entity_poly.entity_id
_entity_poly.type
_entity_poly.pdbx_seq_one_letter_code
_entity_poly.pdbx_strand_id
1 'polypeptide(L)'
;ADGNSGGRRDSNLQRTGNDWIEVAFRTARAADPAAKLCYNDYNIENWTWAKTQGVYNMVKDFKSRGVPIDCVGFQSHFNSGSPYNSNFRTTLQNFAALGVDVAITELDVQGASASTYASIVNDCLAVSRCVGITVWGVRDSDSWRSGDTPLLFDGNGNKKAAYTSVLNALNSATPNPTPTPTPTPTPTPTPTGSPSPTPTPTGGGAGQIRGVSSGRCVDVPNSSTTDGTQLQLWDCHSGTNQQWSYTSAQELRVYGNKCLDAAGTGNGVKVQIYSCWGGDNQKWRLNSDGTIVGVQSGLCLDAAGQGTGNGTQLQMYSCWGGNNQKWSWSGLS
;
A
#
# COMPACT_ATOMS: atom_id res chain seq x y z
N ALA A 1 -7.98 18.66 -18.94
CA ALA A 1 -7.17 18.64 -20.21
C ALA A 1 -7.46 17.33 -20.93
N ASP A 2 -7.72 17.23 -22.23
CA ASP A 2 -8.01 15.90 -22.84
C ASP A 2 -7.06 15.63 -24.01
N GLY A 3 -6.20 14.62 -23.88
CA GLY A 3 -5.30 14.14 -24.93
C GLY A 3 -3.79 14.23 -24.61
N ASN A 4 -2.96 13.79 -25.56
CA ASN A 4 -1.49 13.71 -25.41
C ASN A 4 -0.77 15.06 -25.50
N SER A 5 -1.48 16.16 -25.72
CA SER A 5 -0.88 17.50 -25.84
C SER A 5 -0.69 18.20 -24.50
N GLY A 6 -1.35 17.72 -23.43
CA GLY A 6 -1.46 18.46 -22.16
C GLY A 6 -2.34 19.72 -22.24
N GLY A 7 -2.95 19.97 -23.40
CA GLY A 7 -3.85 21.09 -23.62
C GLY A 7 -5.22 20.89 -22.99
N ARG A 8 -5.91 22.00 -22.73
CA ARG A 8 -7.28 21.96 -22.25
C ARG A 8 -8.21 21.41 -23.34
N ARG A 9 -9.23 20.65 -22.92
CA ARG A 9 -10.23 20.09 -23.82
C ARG A 9 -10.98 21.23 -24.53
N ASP A 10 -11.23 21.09 -25.83
CA ASP A 10 -12.19 21.96 -26.51
C ASP A 10 -13.59 21.73 -25.94
N SER A 11 -14.17 22.80 -25.38
CA SER A 11 -15.48 22.83 -24.76
C SER A 11 -16.07 24.23 -24.90
N ASN A 12 -17.38 24.35 -24.74
CA ASN A 12 -18.04 25.65 -24.68
C ASN A 12 -17.42 26.57 -23.61
N LEU A 13 -17.09 26.05 -22.43
CA LEU A 13 -16.41 26.80 -21.36
C LEU A 13 -15.00 27.23 -21.79
N GLN A 14 -14.20 26.31 -22.34
CA GLN A 14 -12.86 26.66 -22.81
C GLN A 14 -12.89 27.73 -23.91
N ARG A 15 -13.93 27.72 -24.76
CA ARG A 15 -14.13 28.70 -25.84
C ARG A 15 -14.52 30.10 -25.35
N THR A 16 -14.93 30.27 -24.09
CA THR A 16 -15.18 31.62 -23.55
C THR A 16 -13.89 32.39 -23.30
N GLY A 17 -12.75 31.70 -23.12
CA GLY A 17 -11.46 32.30 -22.82
C GLY A 17 -10.60 31.38 -21.95
N ASN A 18 -9.27 31.44 -22.08
CA ASN A 18 -8.36 30.58 -21.32
C ASN A 18 -8.27 30.96 -19.82
N ASP A 19 -8.96 31.99 -19.38
CA ASP A 19 -9.05 32.44 -18.00
C ASP A 19 -10.25 31.85 -17.25
N TRP A 20 -11.17 31.14 -17.92
CA TRP A 20 -12.45 30.68 -17.33
C TRP A 20 -12.28 29.90 -16.02
N ILE A 21 -11.24 29.08 -15.90
CA ILE A 21 -10.93 28.31 -14.68
C ILE A 21 -10.51 29.26 -13.55
N GLU A 22 -9.64 30.23 -13.83
CA GLU A 22 -9.22 31.20 -12.82
C GLU A 22 -10.41 32.04 -12.33
N VAL A 23 -11.28 32.47 -13.25
CA VAL A 23 -12.51 33.18 -12.92
C VAL A 23 -13.36 32.32 -11.99
N ALA A 24 -13.56 31.03 -12.31
CA ALA A 24 -14.32 30.12 -11.45
C ALA A 24 -13.75 30.01 -10.03
N PHE A 25 -12.43 29.87 -9.87
CA PHE A 25 -11.80 29.82 -8.55
C PHE A 25 -11.95 31.13 -7.77
N ARG A 26 -11.74 32.28 -8.42
CA ARG A 26 -11.90 33.60 -7.78
C ARG A 26 -13.35 33.82 -7.35
N THR A 27 -14.31 33.46 -8.19
CA THR A 27 -15.75 33.51 -7.87
C THR A 27 -16.10 32.59 -6.71
N ALA A 28 -15.63 31.33 -6.74
CA ALA A 28 -15.90 30.36 -5.68
C ALA A 28 -15.35 30.81 -4.32
N ARG A 29 -14.13 31.38 -4.29
CA ARG A 29 -13.55 31.92 -3.06
C ARG A 29 -14.36 33.08 -2.48
N ALA A 30 -14.90 33.94 -3.35
CA ALA A 30 -15.75 35.04 -2.90
C ALA A 30 -17.11 34.55 -2.38
N ALA A 31 -17.65 33.46 -2.96
CA ALA A 31 -18.92 32.88 -2.56
C ALA A 31 -18.82 32.14 -1.21
N ASP A 32 -17.77 31.35 -1.00
CA ASP A 32 -17.51 30.65 0.26
C ASP A 32 -16.00 30.66 0.60
N PRO A 33 -15.56 31.58 1.47
CA PRO A 33 -14.17 31.63 1.91
C PRO A 33 -13.72 30.45 2.79
N ALA A 34 -14.65 29.68 3.38
CA ALA A 34 -14.32 28.60 4.31
C ALA A 34 -14.06 27.26 3.60
N ALA A 35 -14.64 27.05 2.42
CA ALA A 35 -14.44 25.83 1.64
C ALA A 35 -13.03 25.74 1.04
N LYS A 36 -12.48 24.52 1.00
CA LYS A 36 -11.31 24.20 0.16
C LYS A 36 -11.74 24.07 -1.30
N LEU A 37 -11.06 24.77 -2.19
CA LEU A 37 -11.35 24.81 -3.62
C LEU A 37 -10.42 23.86 -4.39
N CYS A 38 -10.98 22.81 -4.97
CA CYS A 38 -10.22 21.79 -5.69
C CYS A 38 -10.40 21.86 -7.20
N TYR A 39 -9.31 21.67 -7.96
CA TYR A 39 -9.39 21.26 -9.36
C TYR A 39 -9.45 19.73 -9.41
N ASN A 40 -10.44 19.13 -10.09
CA ASN A 40 -10.62 17.68 -10.17
C ASN A 40 -10.55 17.20 -11.64
N ASP A 41 -9.81 16.14 -11.92
CA ASP A 41 -9.70 15.56 -13.27
C ASP A 41 -9.25 14.08 -13.22
N TYR A 42 -9.44 13.33 -14.31
CA TYR A 42 -8.94 11.96 -14.50
C TYR A 42 -7.73 11.92 -15.44
N ASN A 43 -7.01 10.80 -15.46
CA ASN A 43 -5.82 10.62 -16.30
C ASN A 43 -4.76 11.69 -16.03
N ILE A 44 -4.68 12.12 -14.77
CA ILE A 44 -3.66 13.03 -14.24
C ILE A 44 -2.82 12.37 -13.15
N GLU A 45 -2.95 11.06 -12.98
CA GLU A 45 -2.29 10.28 -11.94
C GLU A 45 -0.85 9.94 -12.35
N ASN A 46 -0.64 9.56 -13.61
CA ASN A 46 0.67 9.17 -14.12
C ASN A 46 1.52 10.40 -14.44
N TRP A 47 2.64 10.57 -13.74
CA TRP A 47 3.50 11.74 -13.87
C TRP A 47 4.00 11.98 -15.30
N THR A 48 4.19 10.92 -16.09
CA THR A 48 4.75 11.03 -17.44
C THR A 48 3.75 11.50 -18.49
N TRP A 49 2.47 11.59 -18.13
CA TRP A 49 1.42 11.96 -19.08
C TRP A 49 1.35 13.46 -19.28
N ALA A 50 1.17 13.87 -20.54
CA ALA A 50 1.09 15.28 -20.90
C ALA A 50 -0.08 15.98 -20.19
N LYS A 51 -1.21 15.27 -19.97
CA LYS A 51 -2.36 15.78 -19.21
C LYS A 51 -1.97 16.16 -17.78
N THR A 52 -1.25 15.28 -17.09
CA THR A 52 -0.69 15.53 -15.74
C THR A 52 0.19 16.77 -15.73
N GLN A 53 1.11 16.89 -16.70
CA GLN A 53 2.02 18.04 -16.81
C GLN A 53 1.27 19.35 -17.10
N GLY A 54 0.24 19.31 -17.96
CA GLY A 54 -0.59 20.47 -18.27
C GLY A 54 -1.33 21.00 -17.04
N VAL A 55 -1.90 20.10 -16.23
CA VAL A 55 -2.57 20.46 -14.98
C VAL A 55 -1.57 20.95 -13.94
N TYR A 56 -0.41 20.30 -13.80
CA TYR A 56 0.65 20.74 -12.89
C TYR A 56 1.10 22.17 -13.20
N ASN A 57 1.33 22.49 -14.48
CA ASN A 57 1.74 23.82 -14.90
C ASN A 57 0.66 24.88 -14.63
N MET A 58 -0.62 24.54 -14.83
CA MET A 58 -1.74 25.43 -14.50
C MET A 58 -1.80 25.72 -12.99
N VAL A 59 -1.70 24.68 -12.14
CA VAL A 59 -1.72 24.86 -10.69
C VAL A 59 -0.51 25.66 -10.23
N LYS A 60 0.68 25.39 -10.78
CA LYS A 60 1.90 26.16 -10.50
C LYS A 60 1.74 27.64 -10.85
N ASP A 61 1.17 27.96 -12.01
CA ASP A 61 0.85 29.32 -12.43
C ASP A 61 -0.20 29.99 -11.51
N PHE A 62 -1.23 29.25 -11.13
CA PHE A 62 -2.25 29.74 -10.20
C PHE A 62 -1.64 30.11 -8.84
N LYS A 63 -0.77 29.25 -8.30
CA LYS A 63 -0.08 29.52 -7.04
C LYS A 63 0.89 30.70 -7.16
N SER A 64 1.60 30.86 -8.28
CA SER A 64 2.53 31.98 -8.47
C SER A 64 1.82 33.34 -8.60
N ARG A 65 0.60 33.36 -9.14
CA ARG A 65 -0.20 34.60 -9.34
C ARG A 65 -1.27 34.83 -8.26
N GLY A 66 -1.35 33.99 -7.23
CA GLY A 66 -2.33 34.15 -6.14
C GLY A 66 -3.78 33.87 -6.54
N VAL A 67 -4.01 32.95 -7.48
CA VAL A 67 -5.35 32.40 -7.76
C VAL A 67 -5.73 31.47 -6.59
N PRO A 68 -6.96 31.57 -6.03
CA PRO A 68 -7.33 30.85 -4.82
C PRO A 68 -7.66 29.38 -5.11
N ILE A 69 -6.63 28.54 -5.20
CA ILE A 69 -6.73 27.08 -5.28
C ILE A 69 -6.07 26.44 -4.06
N ASP A 70 -6.80 25.52 -3.42
CA ASP A 70 -6.37 24.85 -2.19
C ASP A 70 -6.03 23.38 -2.40
N CYS A 71 -6.63 22.73 -3.41
CA CYS A 71 -6.47 21.30 -3.62
C CYS A 71 -6.49 20.86 -5.08
N VAL A 72 -5.96 19.65 -5.32
CA VAL A 72 -6.12 18.92 -6.57
C VAL A 72 -6.71 17.54 -6.27
N GLY A 73 -7.85 17.26 -6.89
CA GLY A 73 -8.52 15.97 -6.88
C GLY A 73 -8.07 15.11 -8.06
N PHE A 74 -7.64 13.89 -7.75
CA PHE A 74 -7.25 12.87 -8.72
C PHE A 74 -8.35 11.82 -8.76
N GLN A 75 -9.11 11.75 -9.86
CA GLN A 75 -10.23 10.83 -9.97
C GLN A 75 -9.80 9.39 -9.72
N SER A 76 -8.63 8.98 -10.23
CA SER A 76 -8.06 7.65 -9.96
C SER A 76 -8.91 6.49 -10.48
N HIS A 77 -9.49 6.65 -11.68
CA HIS A 77 -10.19 5.59 -12.41
C HIS A 77 -9.21 4.66 -13.13
N PHE A 78 -8.70 3.65 -12.42
CA PHE A 78 -7.66 2.77 -12.95
C PHE A 78 -8.24 1.56 -13.68
N ASN A 79 -7.75 1.32 -14.90
CA ASN A 79 -8.14 0.18 -15.74
C ASN A 79 -7.00 -0.18 -16.71
N SER A 80 -7.16 -1.20 -17.55
CA SER A 80 -6.11 -1.60 -18.51
C SER A 80 -5.71 -0.51 -19.51
N GLY A 81 -6.61 0.41 -19.86
CA GLY A 81 -6.32 1.55 -20.74
C GLY A 81 -5.68 2.75 -20.00
N SER A 82 -5.89 2.84 -18.70
CA SER A 82 -5.30 3.85 -17.81
C SER A 82 -4.82 3.19 -16.51
N PRO A 83 -3.71 2.43 -16.57
CA PRO A 83 -3.31 1.61 -15.43
C PRO A 83 -2.69 2.47 -14.33
N TYR A 84 -2.89 2.02 -13.09
CA TYR A 84 -2.10 2.52 -11.96
C TYR A 84 -0.60 2.35 -12.23
N ASN A 85 0.19 3.35 -11.84
CA ASN A 85 1.64 3.32 -11.89
C ASN A 85 2.19 3.84 -10.55
N SER A 86 3.30 3.29 -10.08
CA SER A 86 3.93 3.71 -8.81
C SER A 86 4.39 5.17 -8.80
N ASN A 87 4.56 5.79 -9.97
CA ASN A 87 4.82 7.23 -10.06
C ASN A 87 3.62 8.11 -9.66
N PHE A 88 2.46 7.52 -9.36
CA PHE A 88 1.32 8.27 -8.81
C PHE A 88 1.69 8.96 -7.49
N ARG A 89 2.46 8.30 -6.62
CA ARG A 89 3.03 8.95 -5.43
C ARG A 89 3.85 10.19 -5.76
N THR A 90 4.70 10.12 -6.78
CA THR A 90 5.50 11.25 -7.24
C THR A 90 4.60 12.39 -7.72
N THR A 91 3.53 12.08 -8.45
CA THR A 91 2.52 13.08 -8.83
C THR A 91 1.92 13.76 -7.61
N LEU A 92 1.41 13.00 -6.63
CA LEU A 92 0.83 13.54 -5.40
C LEU A 92 1.84 14.45 -4.65
N GLN A 93 3.09 14.01 -4.52
CA GLN A 93 4.17 14.77 -3.90
C GLN A 93 4.47 16.09 -4.63
N ASN A 94 4.51 16.06 -5.97
CA ASN A 94 4.80 17.24 -6.77
C ASN A 94 3.70 18.28 -6.66
N PHE A 95 2.42 17.88 -6.70
CA PHE A 95 1.32 18.82 -6.47
C PHE A 95 1.32 19.33 -5.03
N ALA A 96 1.55 18.46 -4.04
CA ALA A 96 1.68 18.88 -2.64
C ALA A 96 2.79 19.93 -2.43
N ALA A 97 3.91 19.82 -3.15
CA ALA A 97 5.02 20.77 -3.10
C ALA A 97 4.67 22.16 -3.66
N LEU A 98 3.61 22.31 -4.44
CA LEU A 98 3.08 23.61 -4.87
C LEU A 98 2.28 24.33 -3.75
N GLY A 99 2.12 23.70 -2.59
CA GLY A 99 1.34 24.25 -1.47
C GLY A 99 -0.17 24.14 -1.67
N VAL A 100 -0.61 23.07 -2.35
CA VAL A 100 -2.00 22.63 -2.40
C VAL A 100 -2.12 21.26 -1.72
N ASP A 101 -3.27 20.99 -1.16
CA ASP A 101 -3.62 19.64 -0.72
C ASP A 101 -3.92 18.75 -1.93
N VAL A 102 -3.87 17.43 -1.73
CA VAL A 102 -4.23 16.45 -2.76
C VAL A 102 -5.30 15.52 -2.21
N ALA A 103 -6.20 15.06 -3.06
CA ALA A 103 -7.25 14.13 -2.68
C ALA A 103 -7.44 13.08 -3.77
N ILE A 104 -7.66 11.83 -3.37
CA ILE A 104 -8.14 10.79 -4.28
C ILE A 104 -9.67 10.81 -4.21
N THR A 105 -10.33 11.15 -5.32
CA THR A 105 -11.72 11.64 -5.29
C THR A 105 -12.75 10.65 -5.82
N GLU A 106 -12.37 9.77 -6.76
CA GLU A 106 -13.32 8.91 -7.49
C GLU A 106 -12.74 7.50 -7.71
N LEU A 107 -12.04 6.97 -6.71
CA LEU A 107 -11.23 5.75 -6.87
C LEU A 107 -12.08 4.51 -7.21
N ASP A 108 -11.74 3.90 -8.34
CA ASP A 108 -12.15 2.56 -8.72
C ASP A 108 -11.01 1.87 -9.51
N VAL A 109 -10.86 0.54 -9.35
CA VAL A 109 -9.77 -0.22 -9.99
C VAL A 109 -10.37 -1.42 -10.69
N GLN A 110 -10.27 -1.51 -12.02
CA GLN A 110 -10.74 -2.66 -12.80
C GLN A 110 -10.23 -3.99 -12.21
N GLY A 111 -11.15 -4.91 -11.93
CA GLY A 111 -10.87 -6.20 -11.29
C GLY A 111 -10.57 -6.14 -9.79
N ALA A 112 -10.60 -4.95 -9.17
CA ALA A 112 -10.36 -4.69 -7.77
C ALA A 112 -9.12 -5.42 -7.21
N SER A 113 -7.99 -5.29 -7.92
CA SER A 113 -6.70 -5.82 -7.46
C SER A 113 -6.38 -5.34 -6.05
N ALA A 114 -6.27 -6.28 -5.11
CA ALA A 114 -6.03 -5.97 -3.70
C ALA A 114 -4.67 -5.26 -3.48
N SER A 115 -3.65 -5.63 -4.28
CA SER A 115 -2.33 -4.99 -4.22
C SER A 115 -2.38 -3.55 -4.75
N THR A 116 -3.08 -3.32 -5.86
CA THR A 116 -3.25 -1.99 -6.46
C THR A 116 -3.98 -1.05 -5.50
N TYR A 117 -5.09 -1.49 -4.91
CA TYR A 117 -5.81 -0.72 -3.90
C TYR A 117 -4.92 -0.38 -2.69
N ALA A 118 -4.14 -1.34 -2.18
CA ALA A 118 -3.21 -1.08 -1.07
C ALA A 118 -2.10 -0.09 -1.46
N SER A 119 -1.55 -0.19 -2.68
CA SER A 119 -0.53 0.75 -3.16
C SER A 119 -1.07 2.18 -3.22
N ILE A 120 -2.26 2.37 -3.77
CA ILE A 120 -2.91 3.69 -3.87
C ILE A 120 -3.16 4.29 -2.48
N VAL A 121 -3.61 3.48 -1.52
CA VAL A 121 -3.78 3.93 -0.12
C VAL A 121 -2.44 4.37 0.47
N ASN A 122 -1.38 3.58 0.29
CA ASN A 122 -0.05 3.90 0.78
C ASN A 122 0.54 5.14 0.10
N ASP A 123 0.20 5.41 -1.16
CA ASP A 123 0.61 6.64 -1.83
C ASP A 123 0.00 7.89 -1.19
N CYS A 124 -1.28 7.83 -0.81
CA CYS A 124 -1.91 8.91 -0.05
C CYS A 124 -1.30 9.04 1.35
N LEU A 125 -1.14 7.94 2.08
CA LEU A 125 -0.54 7.94 3.43
C LEU A 125 0.90 8.48 3.44
N ALA A 126 1.65 8.31 2.34
CA ALA A 126 3.01 8.82 2.19
C ALA A 126 3.09 10.32 1.91
N VAL A 127 1.95 11.01 1.70
CA VAL A 127 1.90 12.44 1.41
C VAL A 127 1.07 13.13 2.49
N SER A 128 1.72 13.91 3.35
CA SER A 128 1.05 14.60 4.48
C SER A 128 -0.07 15.55 4.07
N ARG A 129 -0.03 16.04 2.82
CA ARG A 129 -1.07 16.87 2.21
C ARG A 129 -2.16 16.08 1.49
N CYS A 130 -2.09 14.74 1.48
CA CYS A 130 -3.18 13.91 1.00
C CYS A 130 -4.29 13.87 2.06
N VAL A 131 -5.41 14.52 1.79
CA VAL A 131 -6.47 14.73 2.79
C VAL A 131 -7.41 13.54 2.94
N GLY A 132 -7.41 12.62 1.98
CA GLY A 132 -8.25 11.43 2.04
C GLY A 132 -8.47 10.76 0.70
N ILE A 133 -9.25 9.68 0.76
CA ILE A 133 -9.57 8.79 -0.35
C ILE A 133 -11.08 8.58 -0.37
N THR A 134 -11.69 8.80 -1.53
CA THR A 134 -13.09 8.48 -1.81
C THR A 134 -13.14 7.43 -2.92
N VAL A 135 -13.81 6.31 -2.66
CA VAL A 135 -14.12 5.29 -3.67
C VAL A 135 -15.43 5.63 -4.39
N TRP A 136 -15.50 5.39 -5.70
CA TRP A 136 -16.63 5.84 -6.53
C TRP A 136 -17.83 4.88 -6.54
N GLY A 137 -18.37 4.64 -5.35
CA GLY A 137 -19.52 3.76 -5.11
C GLY A 137 -19.32 2.88 -3.89
N VAL A 138 -20.36 2.12 -3.53
CA VAL A 138 -20.33 1.22 -2.37
C VAL A 138 -20.06 -0.22 -2.82
N ARG A 139 -21.01 -0.85 -3.53
CA ARG A 139 -20.89 -2.19 -4.08
C ARG A 139 -20.59 -2.15 -5.57
N ASP A 140 -19.99 -3.20 -6.11
CA ASP A 140 -19.78 -3.35 -7.56
C ASP A 140 -21.07 -3.13 -8.37
N SER A 141 -22.24 -3.51 -7.84
CA SER A 141 -23.55 -3.29 -8.46
C SER A 141 -23.96 -1.82 -8.55
N ASP A 142 -23.39 -0.96 -7.69
CA ASP A 142 -23.66 0.48 -7.64
C ASP A 142 -22.65 1.28 -8.48
N SER A 143 -21.59 0.64 -8.98
CA SER A 143 -20.57 1.29 -9.80
C SER A 143 -21.13 1.70 -11.16
N TRP A 144 -20.77 2.90 -11.61
CA TRP A 144 -20.96 3.34 -13.00
C TRP A 144 -20.25 2.46 -14.04
N ARG A 145 -19.31 1.60 -13.58
CA ARG A 145 -18.56 0.62 -14.37
C ARG A 145 -18.68 -0.78 -13.75
N SER A 146 -19.90 -1.21 -13.44
CA SER A 146 -20.16 -2.49 -12.77
C SER A 146 -19.53 -3.71 -13.47
N GLY A 147 -19.41 -3.70 -14.80
CA GLY A 147 -18.74 -4.77 -15.57
C GLY A 147 -17.25 -4.94 -15.25
N ASP A 148 -16.60 -3.92 -14.70
CA ASP A 148 -15.20 -3.97 -14.26
C ASP A 148 -15.06 -4.55 -12.84
N THR A 149 -16.16 -4.74 -12.11
CA THR A 149 -16.18 -5.12 -10.68
C THR A 149 -15.15 -4.35 -9.85
N PRO A 150 -15.16 -3.00 -9.86
CA PRO A 150 -13.95 -2.26 -9.53
C PRO A 150 -13.89 -1.76 -8.08
N LEU A 151 -14.91 -2.02 -7.25
CA LEU A 151 -15.07 -1.47 -5.90
C LEU A 151 -14.68 -2.46 -4.80
N LEU A 152 -14.89 -2.07 -3.54
CA LEU A 152 -14.45 -2.81 -2.36
C LEU A 152 -15.46 -3.85 -1.85
N PHE A 153 -16.72 -3.77 -2.27
CA PHE A 153 -17.77 -4.72 -1.92
C PHE A 153 -18.35 -5.37 -3.18
N ASP A 154 -18.69 -6.66 -3.10
CA ASP A 154 -19.39 -7.35 -4.18
C ASP A 154 -20.86 -6.92 -4.26
N GLY A 155 -21.60 -7.39 -5.28
CA GLY A 155 -23.03 -7.05 -5.46
C GLY A 155 -23.95 -7.49 -4.31
N ASN A 156 -23.53 -8.46 -3.49
CA ASN A 156 -24.27 -8.92 -2.32
C ASN A 156 -23.91 -8.13 -1.05
N GLY A 157 -22.95 -7.20 -1.13
CA GLY A 157 -22.47 -6.43 0.00
C GLY A 157 -21.38 -7.13 0.82
N ASN A 158 -20.81 -8.24 0.33
CA ASN A 158 -19.66 -8.86 1.00
C ASN A 158 -18.39 -8.05 0.73
N LYS A 159 -17.52 -7.98 1.74
CA LYS A 159 -16.20 -7.35 1.62
C LYS A 159 -15.32 -8.17 0.66
N LYS A 160 -14.73 -7.52 -0.35
CA LYS A 160 -13.77 -8.15 -1.27
C LYS A 160 -12.37 -8.21 -0.66
N ALA A 161 -11.45 -8.94 -1.29
CA ALA A 161 -10.04 -8.97 -0.89
C ALA A 161 -9.42 -7.56 -0.83
N ALA A 162 -9.80 -6.69 -1.78
CA ALA A 162 -9.38 -5.29 -1.81
C ALA A 162 -9.85 -4.47 -0.60
N TYR A 163 -11.04 -4.73 -0.05
CA TYR A 163 -11.49 -4.06 1.18
C TYR A 163 -10.50 -4.31 2.31
N THR A 164 -10.12 -5.57 2.50
CA THR A 164 -9.22 -5.97 3.59
C THR A 164 -7.82 -5.40 3.37
N SER A 165 -7.34 -5.32 2.13
CA SER A 165 -6.04 -4.72 1.85
C SER A 165 -6.01 -3.21 2.10
N VAL A 166 -7.08 -2.48 1.75
CA VAL A 166 -7.26 -1.06 2.09
C VAL A 166 -7.27 -0.87 3.61
N LEU A 167 -8.07 -1.66 4.34
CA LEU A 167 -8.16 -1.58 5.80
C LEU A 167 -6.79 -1.83 6.45
N ASN A 168 -6.05 -2.82 5.98
CA ASN A 168 -4.72 -3.13 6.50
C ASN A 168 -3.73 -2.00 6.24
N ALA A 169 -3.73 -1.41 5.03
CA ALA A 169 -2.87 -0.29 4.70
C ALA A 169 -3.17 0.93 5.60
N LEU A 170 -4.45 1.27 5.78
CA LEU A 170 -4.87 2.35 6.68
C LEU A 170 -4.43 2.11 8.13
N ASN A 171 -4.61 0.89 8.65
CA ASN A 171 -4.21 0.56 10.03
C ASN A 171 -2.70 0.44 10.22
N SER A 172 -1.94 0.26 9.14
CA SER A 172 -0.47 0.24 9.19
C SER A 172 0.14 1.65 9.23
N ALA A 173 -0.67 2.69 9.00
CA ALA A 173 -0.24 4.06 9.13
C ALA A 173 0.09 4.36 10.60
N THR A 174 1.37 4.60 10.90
CA THR A 174 1.74 5.21 12.18
C THR A 174 1.22 6.65 12.18
N PRO A 175 0.67 7.16 13.31
CA PRO A 175 0.35 8.57 13.41
C PRO A 175 1.62 9.37 13.16
N ASN A 176 1.65 10.12 12.05
CA ASN A 176 2.69 11.10 11.83
C ASN A 176 2.55 12.13 12.97
N PRO A 177 3.56 12.35 13.83
CA PRO A 177 3.44 13.34 14.90
C PRO A 177 3.10 14.67 14.25
N THR A 178 2.00 15.28 14.70
CA THR A 178 1.66 16.66 14.35
C THR A 178 2.90 17.52 14.61
N PRO A 179 3.38 18.32 13.65
CA PRO A 179 4.43 19.28 13.95
C PRO A 179 3.86 20.25 14.99
N THR A 180 4.31 20.09 16.24
CA THR A 180 4.10 21.09 17.29
C THR A 180 4.62 22.43 16.74
N PRO A 181 3.84 23.52 16.80
CA PRO A 181 4.34 24.82 16.38
C PRO A 181 5.56 25.18 17.23
N THR A 182 6.72 25.26 16.58
CA THR A 182 7.97 25.69 17.20
C THR A 182 7.84 27.14 17.68
N PRO A 183 7.95 27.44 18.98
CA PRO A 183 8.08 28.83 19.43
C PRO A 183 9.44 29.41 19.00
N THR A 184 9.43 30.68 18.63
CA THR A 184 10.54 31.50 18.12
C THR A 184 11.83 31.35 18.95
N PRO A 185 13.01 31.14 18.34
CA PRO A 185 14.26 30.91 19.06
C PRO A 185 14.87 32.19 19.66
N THR A 186 15.30 32.08 20.92
CA THR A 186 16.27 32.99 21.58
C THR A 186 17.67 32.36 21.43
N PRO A 187 18.77 33.12 21.21
CA PRO A 187 20.00 32.54 20.66
C PRO A 187 21.00 31.97 21.68
N THR A 188 21.73 30.93 21.23
CA THR A 188 23.13 30.52 21.56
C THR A 188 23.35 29.58 22.77
N PRO A 189 24.36 28.64 22.82
CA PRO A 189 25.38 28.20 21.83
C PRO A 189 25.42 26.67 21.50
N THR A 190 26.10 26.34 20.39
CA THR A 190 26.64 25.03 19.88
C THR A 190 27.59 24.33 20.89
N PRO A 191 27.90 22.99 20.89
CA PRO A 191 27.88 21.92 19.85
C PRO A 191 27.20 20.58 20.32
N THR A 192 27.02 19.44 19.61
CA THR A 192 27.87 18.63 18.70
C THR A 192 27.03 17.44 18.14
N GLY A 193 27.26 17.02 16.89
CA GLY A 193 27.04 15.63 16.41
C GLY A 193 25.61 15.17 16.02
N SER A 194 25.32 15.11 14.72
CA SER A 194 24.08 14.54 14.15
C SER A 194 24.34 13.13 13.57
N PRO A 195 23.56 12.08 13.89
CA PRO A 195 23.55 10.85 13.12
C PRO A 195 22.58 10.94 11.92
N SER A 196 23.04 10.39 10.79
CA SER A 196 22.33 10.26 9.51
C SER A 196 21.01 9.47 9.63
N PRO A 197 19.93 9.83 8.91
CA PRO A 197 18.71 9.03 8.86
C PRO A 197 18.90 7.75 8.04
N THR A 198 18.34 6.65 8.56
CA THR A 198 18.28 5.31 7.96
C THR A 198 17.20 5.26 6.85
N PRO A 199 17.47 4.65 5.68
CA PRO A 199 16.49 4.49 4.60
C PRO A 199 15.43 3.41 4.88
N THR A 200 14.25 3.60 4.27
CA THR A 200 13.08 2.70 4.28
C THR A 200 13.27 1.49 3.35
N PRO A 201 12.80 0.27 3.69
CA PRO A 201 13.18 -0.95 2.95
C PRO A 201 12.52 -1.13 1.58
N THR A 202 13.34 -1.56 0.61
CA THR A 202 12.99 -2.02 -0.74
C THR A 202 13.13 -3.55 -0.78
N GLY A 203 12.02 -4.28 -0.85
CA GLY A 203 12.04 -5.75 -0.90
C GLY A 203 12.84 -6.28 -2.11
N GLY A 204 13.92 -7.02 -1.83
CA GLY A 204 14.76 -7.63 -2.87
C GLY A 204 15.77 -8.69 -2.39
N GLY A 205 15.73 -9.14 -1.13
CA GLY A 205 16.67 -10.13 -0.59
C GLY A 205 15.98 -11.30 0.10
N ALA A 206 16.54 -12.51 -0.05
CA ALA A 206 16.18 -13.64 0.80
C ALA A 206 16.61 -13.34 2.24
N GLY A 207 15.78 -13.68 3.22
CA GLY A 207 16.08 -13.41 4.63
C GLY A 207 15.44 -14.40 5.59
N GLN A 208 15.90 -14.36 6.84
CA GLN A 208 15.43 -15.24 7.89
C GLN A 208 14.10 -14.76 8.48
N ILE A 209 13.17 -15.69 8.74
CA ILE A 209 11.93 -15.43 9.49
C ILE A 209 12.16 -15.92 10.93
N ARG A 210 12.30 -15.00 11.88
CA ARG A 210 12.65 -15.30 13.28
C ARG A 210 11.43 -15.15 14.19
N GLY A 211 11.10 -16.17 14.96
CA GLY A 211 10.04 -16.14 15.96
C GLY A 211 10.40 -15.21 17.13
N VAL A 212 9.47 -14.33 17.52
CA VAL A 212 9.68 -13.35 18.59
C VAL A 212 9.85 -14.02 19.96
N SER A 213 9.04 -15.04 20.27
CA SER A 213 9.14 -15.76 21.55
C SER A 213 10.37 -16.66 21.67
N SER A 214 10.83 -17.23 20.56
CA SER A 214 11.89 -18.24 20.55
C SER A 214 13.27 -17.68 20.22
N GLY A 215 13.34 -16.56 19.51
CA GLY A 215 14.57 -16.05 18.89
C GLY A 215 15.12 -16.95 17.77
N ARG A 216 14.38 -18.01 17.41
CA ARG A 216 14.74 -19.05 16.42
C ARG A 216 14.07 -18.82 15.08
N CYS A 217 14.61 -19.41 14.03
CA CYS A 217 14.19 -19.18 12.66
C CYS A 217 13.27 -20.30 12.14
N VAL A 218 12.38 -19.94 11.22
CA VAL A 218 11.62 -20.89 10.39
C VAL A 218 12.62 -21.65 9.53
N ASP A 219 12.68 -22.96 9.75
CA ASP A 219 13.73 -23.85 9.26
C ASP A 219 13.13 -25.05 8.53
N VAL A 220 13.71 -25.39 7.38
CA VAL A 220 13.47 -26.68 6.73
C VAL A 220 14.41 -27.72 7.34
N PRO A 221 13.89 -28.76 8.04
CA PRO A 221 14.71 -29.74 8.73
C PRO A 221 15.75 -30.40 7.82
N ASN A 222 17.00 -30.42 8.29
CA ASN A 222 18.14 -31.05 7.61
C ASN A 222 18.36 -30.57 6.16
N SER A 223 17.93 -29.35 5.83
CA SER A 223 17.95 -28.81 4.46
C SER A 223 17.26 -29.70 3.44
N SER A 224 16.23 -30.46 3.85
CA SER A 224 15.44 -31.29 2.96
C SER A 224 14.82 -30.46 1.83
N THR A 225 14.65 -31.07 0.66
CA THR A 225 13.89 -30.51 -0.48
C THR A 225 12.67 -31.36 -0.84
N THR A 226 12.35 -32.37 -0.03
CA THR A 226 11.21 -33.26 -0.23
C THR A 226 9.90 -32.53 0.06
N ASP A 227 8.99 -32.56 -0.91
CA ASP A 227 7.63 -32.04 -0.74
C ASP A 227 6.92 -32.70 0.44
N GLY A 228 6.25 -31.89 1.23
CA GLY A 228 5.62 -32.33 2.47
C GLY A 228 6.57 -32.41 3.66
N THR A 229 7.79 -31.86 3.61
CA THR A 229 8.62 -31.74 4.82
C THR A 229 8.03 -30.69 5.76
N GLN A 230 7.64 -31.08 6.98
CA GLN A 230 7.11 -30.13 7.97
C GLN A 230 8.22 -29.17 8.43
N LEU A 231 7.87 -27.91 8.59
CA LEU A 231 8.80 -26.89 9.06
C LEU A 231 8.90 -26.87 10.58
N GLN A 232 10.02 -26.37 11.06
CA GLN A 232 10.32 -26.29 12.48
C GLN A 232 10.92 -24.93 12.86
N LEU A 233 11.04 -24.70 14.17
CA LEU A 233 11.98 -23.72 14.72
C LEU A 233 13.36 -24.33 14.86
N TRP A 234 14.38 -23.59 14.44
CA TRP A 234 15.78 -23.94 14.67
C TRP A 234 16.63 -22.69 14.94
N ASP A 235 17.76 -22.84 15.64
CA ASP A 235 18.70 -21.74 15.86
C ASP A 235 19.07 -21.09 14.51
N CYS A 236 19.07 -19.75 14.49
CA CYS A 236 19.24 -19.01 13.24
C CYS A 236 20.68 -19.13 12.71
N HIS A 237 20.84 -19.53 11.45
CA HIS A 237 22.13 -19.62 10.75
C HIS A 237 22.03 -19.24 9.26
N SER A 238 23.17 -19.07 8.59
CA SER A 238 23.24 -18.65 7.17
C SER A 238 22.92 -19.75 6.15
N GLY A 239 22.30 -20.86 6.58
CA GLY A 239 21.95 -21.97 5.70
C GLY A 239 20.81 -21.60 4.77
N THR A 240 20.82 -22.14 3.55
CA THR A 240 19.80 -21.88 2.53
C THR A 240 18.41 -22.34 2.95
N ASN A 241 18.34 -23.31 3.86
CA ASN A 241 17.12 -23.85 4.45
C ASN A 241 16.41 -22.90 5.44
N GLN A 242 17.00 -21.74 5.73
CA GLN A 242 16.40 -20.65 6.51
C GLN A 242 16.28 -19.34 5.72
N GLN A 243 16.57 -19.35 4.41
CA GLN A 243 16.49 -18.16 3.57
C GLN A 243 15.16 -18.14 2.83
N TRP A 244 14.28 -17.23 3.25
CA TRP A 244 12.93 -17.08 2.71
C TRP A 244 12.83 -15.79 1.91
N SER A 245 12.32 -15.91 0.69
CA SER A 245 12.04 -14.79 -0.21
C SER A 245 10.53 -14.60 -0.33
N TYR A 246 10.01 -13.47 0.12
CA TYR A 246 8.61 -13.12 -0.12
C TYR A 246 8.44 -12.54 -1.52
N THR A 247 7.54 -13.12 -2.31
CA THR A 247 7.34 -12.73 -3.71
C THR A 247 6.17 -11.76 -3.86
N SER A 248 6.09 -11.11 -5.03
CA SER A 248 4.91 -10.32 -5.42
C SER A 248 3.62 -11.14 -5.51
N ALA A 249 3.73 -12.47 -5.66
CA ALA A 249 2.61 -13.40 -5.62
C ALA A 249 2.18 -13.79 -4.18
N GLN A 250 2.79 -13.16 -3.16
CA GLN A 250 2.57 -13.42 -1.73
C GLN A 250 3.05 -14.79 -1.26
N GLU A 251 3.98 -15.41 -1.97
CA GLU A 251 4.57 -16.68 -1.54
C GLU A 251 5.80 -16.43 -0.69
N LEU A 252 6.03 -17.26 0.32
CA LEU A 252 7.32 -17.34 1.03
C LEU A 252 8.12 -18.50 0.43
N ARG A 253 9.11 -18.18 -0.40
CA ARG A 253 9.89 -19.17 -1.15
C ARG A 253 11.21 -19.51 -0.46
N VAL A 254 11.57 -20.79 -0.45
CA VAL A 254 12.87 -21.32 -0.04
C VAL A 254 13.47 -22.14 -1.18
N TYR A 255 14.80 -22.15 -1.30
CA TYR A 255 15.52 -22.80 -2.41
C TYR A 255 15.14 -22.32 -3.83
N GLY A 256 14.43 -21.20 -3.94
CA GLY A 256 13.95 -20.61 -5.19
C GLY A 256 12.62 -21.16 -5.70
N ASN A 257 12.36 -22.48 -5.59
CA ASN A 257 11.17 -23.13 -6.16
C ASN A 257 10.30 -23.92 -5.17
N LYS A 258 10.61 -23.90 -3.88
CA LYS A 258 9.74 -24.44 -2.82
C LYS A 258 9.04 -23.31 -2.09
N CYS A 259 7.80 -23.54 -1.69
CA CYS A 259 6.94 -22.58 -1.05
C CYS A 259 6.58 -23.04 0.36
N LEU A 260 6.48 -22.09 1.29
CA LEU A 260 5.77 -22.26 2.56
C LEU A 260 4.33 -22.66 2.22
N ASP A 261 3.89 -23.83 2.65
CA ASP A 261 2.65 -24.47 2.22
C ASP A 261 1.85 -24.93 3.44
N ALA A 262 0.56 -24.57 3.50
CA ALA A 262 -0.38 -25.12 4.47
C ALA A 262 -1.07 -26.36 3.89
N ALA A 263 -0.97 -27.50 4.58
CA ALA A 263 -1.53 -28.78 4.11
C ALA A 263 -3.07 -28.90 4.28
N GLY A 264 -3.77 -27.79 4.52
CA GLY A 264 -5.19 -27.74 4.89
C GLY A 264 -5.58 -26.41 5.55
N THR A 265 -6.83 -26.28 6.00
CA THR A 265 -7.41 -25.00 6.46
C THR A 265 -7.82 -24.95 7.93
N GLY A 266 -7.66 -26.05 8.68
CA GLY A 266 -8.03 -26.14 10.10
C GLY A 266 -6.88 -25.83 11.07
N ASN A 267 -7.23 -25.67 12.35
CA ASN A 267 -6.25 -25.56 13.44
C ASN A 267 -5.44 -26.86 13.57
N GLY A 268 -4.14 -26.72 13.84
CA GLY A 268 -3.20 -27.84 13.96
C GLY A 268 -2.71 -28.40 12.64
N VAL A 269 -3.18 -27.86 11.51
CA VAL A 269 -2.70 -28.28 10.20
C VAL A 269 -1.21 -27.97 10.06
N LYS A 270 -0.48 -28.94 9.52
CA LYS A 270 0.93 -28.85 9.21
C LYS A 270 1.25 -27.71 8.25
N VAL A 271 2.30 -26.94 8.58
CA VAL A 271 2.99 -26.05 7.65
C VAL A 271 4.26 -26.72 7.17
N GLN A 272 4.43 -26.80 5.86
CA GLN A 272 5.46 -27.60 5.20
C GLN A 272 6.12 -26.82 4.05
N ILE A 273 7.13 -27.41 3.43
CA ILE A 273 7.52 -27.04 2.07
C ILE A 273 6.79 -27.88 1.04
N TYR A 274 6.38 -27.25 -0.05
CA TYR A 274 5.86 -27.94 -1.23
C TYR A 274 6.32 -27.21 -2.50
N SER A 275 6.32 -27.88 -3.65
CA SER A 275 6.62 -27.25 -4.93
C SER A 275 5.67 -26.07 -5.17
N CYS A 276 6.21 -24.92 -5.58
CA CYS A 276 5.38 -23.73 -5.80
C CYS A 276 4.45 -23.92 -7.01
N TRP A 277 3.14 -23.75 -6.82
CA TRP A 277 2.14 -23.86 -7.90
C TRP A 277 1.13 -22.71 -7.93
N GLY A 278 1.30 -21.70 -7.06
CA GLY A 278 0.46 -20.49 -7.02
C GLY A 278 -0.89 -20.66 -6.31
N GLY A 279 -1.08 -21.78 -5.61
CA GLY A 279 -2.27 -22.04 -4.79
C GLY A 279 -2.40 -21.08 -3.60
N ASP A 280 -3.63 -20.78 -3.18
CA ASP A 280 -3.86 -19.87 -2.06
C ASP A 280 -3.38 -20.40 -0.70
N ASN A 281 -3.19 -21.72 -0.59
CA ASN A 281 -2.57 -22.35 0.58
C ASN A 281 -1.04 -22.15 0.64
N GLN A 282 -0.44 -21.57 -0.41
CA GLN A 282 0.97 -21.17 -0.47
C GLN A 282 1.17 -19.64 -0.41
N LYS A 283 0.08 -18.89 -0.22
CA LYS A 283 0.10 -17.44 -0.12
C LYS A 283 -0.08 -16.99 1.33
N TRP A 284 0.67 -15.96 1.71
CA TRP A 284 0.80 -15.53 3.09
C TRP A 284 0.76 -14.01 3.18
N ARG A 285 0.06 -13.50 4.19
CA ARG A 285 0.06 -12.07 4.55
C ARG A 285 1.04 -11.88 5.70
N LEU A 286 2.08 -11.07 5.47
CA LEU A 286 2.99 -10.61 6.50
C LEU A 286 2.40 -9.34 7.13
N ASN A 287 1.86 -9.44 8.34
CA ASN A 287 1.20 -8.33 9.01
C ASN A 287 2.19 -7.52 9.85
N SER A 288 1.93 -6.23 10.02
CA SER A 288 2.75 -5.31 10.81
C SER A 288 2.84 -5.68 12.29
N ASP A 289 1.83 -6.38 12.80
CA ASP A 289 1.80 -6.87 14.17
C ASP A 289 2.73 -8.07 14.39
N GLY A 290 3.45 -8.54 13.36
CA GLY A 290 4.37 -9.67 13.39
C GLY A 290 3.72 -11.01 13.01
N THR A 291 2.41 -11.08 12.79
CA THR A 291 1.76 -12.33 12.37
C THR A 291 2.00 -12.63 10.89
N ILE A 292 2.10 -13.93 10.57
CA ILE A 292 2.13 -14.43 9.19
C ILE A 292 0.85 -15.24 9.00
N VAL A 293 -0.05 -14.80 8.12
CA VAL A 293 -1.41 -15.37 7.99
C VAL A 293 -1.60 -16.03 6.63
N GLY A 294 -2.03 -17.28 6.60
CA GLY A 294 -2.35 -17.99 5.35
C GLY A 294 -3.54 -17.34 4.64
N VAL A 295 -3.41 -17.09 3.33
CA VAL A 295 -4.48 -16.44 2.54
C VAL A 295 -5.71 -17.32 2.44
N GLN A 296 -5.54 -18.63 2.17
CA GLN A 296 -6.68 -19.56 2.06
C GLN A 296 -7.42 -19.78 3.39
N SER A 297 -6.69 -19.97 4.49
CA SER A 297 -7.28 -20.40 5.76
C SER A 297 -7.64 -19.24 6.69
N GLY A 298 -7.01 -18.08 6.55
CA GLY A 298 -7.12 -16.98 7.51
C GLY A 298 -6.44 -17.27 8.87
N LEU A 299 -5.73 -18.40 9.00
CA LEU A 299 -5.04 -18.81 10.22
C LEU A 299 -3.59 -18.29 10.24
N CYS A 300 -3.02 -18.17 11.44
CA CYS A 300 -1.66 -17.71 11.68
C CYS A 300 -0.65 -18.88 11.63
N LEU A 301 0.56 -18.60 11.14
CA LEU A 301 1.74 -19.43 11.36
C LEU A 301 2.05 -19.44 12.85
N ASP A 302 2.05 -20.62 13.44
CA ASP A 302 2.08 -20.86 14.88
C ASP A 302 3.18 -21.87 15.21
N ALA A 303 4.05 -21.54 16.17
CA ALA A 303 4.94 -22.52 16.78
C ALA A 303 4.14 -23.38 17.77
N ALA A 304 4.02 -24.67 17.46
CA ALA A 304 3.06 -25.57 18.10
C ALA A 304 3.25 -25.66 19.62
N GLY A 305 2.15 -25.60 20.36
CA GLY A 305 2.16 -25.66 21.82
C GLY A 305 2.94 -24.54 22.49
N GLN A 306 3.13 -23.40 21.79
CA GLN A 306 4.00 -22.30 22.23
C GLN A 306 5.46 -22.71 22.44
N GLY A 307 5.89 -23.82 21.81
CA GLY A 307 7.25 -24.32 21.93
C GLY A 307 8.27 -23.30 21.44
N THR A 308 9.41 -23.23 22.13
CA THR A 308 10.52 -22.32 21.79
C THR A 308 11.80 -23.04 21.44
N GLY A 309 11.91 -24.35 21.68
CA GLY A 309 13.12 -25.14 21.43
C GLY A 309 13.31 -25.54 19.96
N ASN A 310 14.54 -25.92 19.62
CA ASN A 310 14.87 -26.54 18.34
C ASN A 310 13.97 -27.77 18.10
N GLY A 311 13.42 -27.89 16.89
CA GLY A 311 12.51 -28.97 16.52
C GLY A 311 11.04 -28.71 16.82
N THR A 312 10.68 -27.58 17.44
CA THR A 312 9.27 -27.18 17.59
C THR A 312 8.63 -27.08 16.22
N GLN A 313 7.59 -27.86 15.98
CA GLN A 313 6.92 -27.90 14.67
C GLN A 313 6.08 -26.65 14.43
N LEU A 314 6.01 -26.22 13.17
CA LEU A 314 5.12 -25.14 12.74
C LEU A 314 3.78 -25.70 12.26
N GLN A 315 2.71 -24.99 12.61
CA GLN A 315 1.34 -25.34 12.29
C GLN A 315 0.52 -24.09 11.92
N MET A 316 -0.67 -24.31 11.39
CA MET A 316 -1.72 -23.29 11.26
C MET A 316 -2.56 -23.28 12.54
N TYR A 317 -2.83 -22.11 13.09
CA TYR A 317 -3.73 -21.97 14.23
C TYR A 317 -4.48 -20.64 14.18
N SER A 318 -5.64 -20.57 14.84
CA SER A 318 -6.41 -19.34 14.96
C SER A 318 -5.52 -18.22 15.48
N CYS A 319 -5.58 -17.04 14.86
CA CYS A 319 -4.81 -15.90 15.29
C CYS A 319 -5.35 -15.41 16.65
N TRP A 320 -4.54 -15.47 17.70
CA TRP A 320 -4.98 -15.14 19.06
C TRP A 320 -4.08 -14.13 19.79
N GLY A 321 -3.07 -13.60 19.09
CA GLY A 321 -2.18 -12.56 19.62
C GLY A 321 -0.98 -13.08 20.43
N GLY A 322 -0.81 -14.39 20.53
CA GLY A 322 0.32 -15.01 21.23
C GLY A 322 1.67 -14.75 20.56
N ASN A 323 2.72 -14.61 21.37
CA ASN A 323 4.09 -14.36 20.89
C ASN A 323 4.67 -15.51 20.03
N ASN A 324 4.13 -16.73 20.14
CA ASN A 324 4.48 -17.88 19.31
C ASN A 324 3.92 -17.79 17.87
N GLN A 325 3.11 -16.77 17.58
CA GLN A 325 2.60 -16.42 16.25
C GLN A 325 3.20 -15.13 15.70
N LYS A 326 4.24 -14.61 16.36
CA LYS A 326 4.89 -13.33 16.03
C LYS A 326 6.28 -13.59 15.48
N TRP A 327 6.59 -12.93 14.38
CA TRP A 327 7.76 -13.18 13.56
C TRP A 327 8.38 -11.85 13.13
N SER A 328 9.71 -11.77 13.13
CA SER A 328 10.49 -10.71 12.48
C SER A 328 11.15 -11.25 11.22
N TRP A 329 11.25 -10.43 10.18
CA TRP A 329 11.83 -10.84 8.91
C TRP A 329 12.99 -9.94 8.51
N SER A 330 14.15 -10.52 8.20
CA SER A 330 15.37 -9.79 7.86
C SER A 330 15.57 -9.55 6.35
N GLY A 331 14.60 -9.94 5.50
CA GLY A 331 14.67 -9.79 4.03
C GLY A 331 14.10 -8.47 3.48
N LEU A 332 13.58 -7.61 4.36
CA LEU A 332 13.16 -6.25 4.05
C LEU A 332 14.36 -5.32 4.30
N SER A 333 15.22 -5.12 3.29
CA SER A 333 16.35 -4.17 3.31
C SER A 333 16.01 -2.86 2.66
#